data_AF-A0A1V6HG75-F1
#
_entry.id   AF-A0A1V6HG75-F1
#
_cell.length_a   1.000
_cell.length_b   1.000
_cell.length_c   1.000
_cell.angle_alpha   90.00
_cell.angle_beta   90.00
_cell.angle_gamma   90.00
#
_symmetry.space_group_name_H-M   'P 1'
#
loop_
_entity.id
_entity.type
_entity.pdbx_description
1 polymer ?
#
loop_
_entity_poly.entity_id
_entity_poly.type
_entity_poly.pdbx_seq_one_letter_code
_entity_poly.pdbx_strand_id
1 'polypeptide(L)'
;METTNYYNDDSKLIIPSLFYDSISNMPIERCQVCQKKIIETDAEYMIEKVFRRNPISGKMEVMFEFAICFSCALTFVNSYSAQSKENLQRYFAEHLEGRITHIFQKSITSEIDIYDHLSTCAITGKKVTELEEYQIIGRFRGGFLKLDEPPFLIGANSMDDVADLLSNETIDNMDDFTGKYLTGPPEFRDFFKSPRRRPVLI
;
A
#
# COMPACT_ATOMS: atom_id res chain seq x y z
N MET A 1 -2.31 43.23 -10.78
CA MET A 1 -2.46 41.76 -10.97
C MET A 1 -1.06 41.26 -11.28
N GLU A 2 -0.30 40.92 -10.25
CA GLU A 2 1.04 40.36 -10.41
C GLU A 2 0.89 38.84 -10.39
N THR A 3 1.11 38.25 -11.56
CA THR A 3 1.27 36.81 -11.73
C THR A 3 2.66 36.42 -11.27
N THR A 4 2.79 35.95 -10.03
CA THR A 4 4.04 35.37 -9.55
C THR A 4 4.09 33.92 -10.01
N ASN A 5 4.83 33.68 -11.10
CA ASN A 5 5.28 32.34 -11.50
C ASN A 5 6.16 31.76 -10.39
N TYR A 6 5.72 30.68 -9.74
CA TYR A 6 6.55 29.84 -8.89
C TYR A 6 6.65 28.46 -9.54
N TYR A 7 7.65 28.27 -10.40
CA TYR A 7 8.19 26.94 -10.67
C TYR A 7 9.42 26.77 -9.77
N ASN A 8 9.36 25.81 -8.86
CA ASN A 8 10.52 25.22 -8.20
C ASN A 8 10.44 23.70 -8.40
N ASP A 9 11.59 23.13 -8.73
CA ASP A 9 11.91 21.71 -8.96
C ASP A 9 11.81 20.86 -7.67
N ASP A 10 10.75 21.07 -6.88
CA ASP A 10 10.69 20.66 -5.46
C ASP A 10 9.24 20.43 -4.98
N SER A 11 8.35 19.92 -5.85
CA SER A 11 6.96 19.64 -5.48
C SER A 11 6.87 18.45 -4.52
N LYS A 12 7.07 18.70 -3.23
CA LYS A 12 6.80 17.72 -2.19
C LYS A 12 5.32 17.72 -1.87
N LEU A 13 4.67 16.59 -2.08
CA LEU A 13 3.28 16.43 -1.70
C LEU A 13 3.20 15.80 -0.31
N ILE A 14 2.45 16.44 0.60
CA ILE A 14 2.20 15.88 1.94
C ILE A 14 1.44 14.55 1.85
N ILE A 15 1.45 13.79 2.95
CA ILE A 15 0.72 12.52 3.06
C ILE A 15 -0.78 12.78 2.77
N PRO A 16 -1.38 12.11 1.76
CA PRO A 16 -2.81 12.23 1.47
C PRO A 16 -3.67 11.70 2.62
N SER A 17 -4.83 12.31 2.81
CA SER A 17 -5.78 11.92 3.87
C SER A 17 -6.23 10.45 3.77
N LEU A 18 -6.28 9.90 2.55
CA LEU A 18 -6.56 8.48 2.31
C LEU A 18 -5.56 7.53 3.02
N PHE A 19 -4.34 8.00 3.30
CA PHE A 19 -3.29 7.26 3.98
C PHE A 19 -3.18 7.57 5.49
N TYR A 20 -4.06 8.42 6.04
CA TYR A 20 -4.12 8.68 7.49
C TYR A 20 -4.67 7.49 8.24
N ASP A 21 -4.29 7.29 9.49
CA ASP A 21 -4.86 6.26 10.37
C ASP A 21 -6.40 6.33 10.36
N SER A 22 -7.05 5.21 10.08
CA SER A 22 -8.50 5.10 9.87
C SER A 22 -9.33 5.40 11.12
N ILE A 23 -8.73 5.30 12.31
CA ILE A 23 -9.41 5.53 13.59
C ILE A 23 -9.26 6.99 14.03
N SER A 24 -8.03 7.49 14.08
CA SER A 24 -7.71 8.84 14.53
C SER A 24 -7.86 9.90 13.44
N ASN A 25 -7.89 9.49 12.16
CA ASN A 25 -7.90 10.36 10.99
C ASN A 25 -6.71 11.33 10.96
N MET A 26 -5.55 10.87 11.44
CA MET A 26 -4.29 11.61 11.51
C MET A 26 -3.16 10.82 10.84
N PRO A 27 -2.06 11.48 10.41
CA PRO A 27 -0.91 10.76 9.85
C PRO A 27 -0.35 9.69 10.78
N ILE A 28 0.02 8.53 10.24
CA ILE A 28 0.67 7.47 11.03
C ILE A 28 2.13 7.87 11.31
N GLU A 29 2.46 8.15 12.57
CA GLU A 29 3.76 8.74 12.93
C GLU A 29 4.87 7.72 13.21
N ARG A 30 4.52 6.43 13.35
CA ARG A 30 5.46 5.37 13.79
C ARG A 30 5.34 4.10 12.98
N CYS A 31 6.47 3.44 12.76
CA CYS A 31 6.49 2.09 12.22
C CYS A 31 5.89 1.11 13.23
N GLN A 32 4.90 0.30 12.82
CA GLN A 32 4.26 -0.66 13.73
C GLN A 32 5.18 -1.80 14.19
N VAL A 33 6.27 -2.08 13.47
CA VAL A 33 7.23 -3.13 13.82
C VAL A 33 8.22 -2.66 14.88
N CYS A 34 8.95 -1.57 14.61
CA CYS A 34 10.07 -1.12 15.45
C CYS A 34 9.78 0.15 16.25
N GLN A 35 8.59 0.75 16.11
CA GLN A 35 8.13 1.95 16.82
C GLN A 35 8.97 3.23 16.56
N LYS A 36 9.92 3.17 15.62
CA LYS A 36 10.66 4.34 15.14
C LYS A 36 9.68 5.36 14.57
N LYS A 37 9.91 6.65 14.89
CA LYS A 37 9.21 7.76 14.25
C LYS A 37 9.53 7.79 12.75
N ILE A 38 8.52 7.85 11.89
CA ILE A 38 8.70 7.81 10.42
C ILE A 38 8.45 9.17 9.76
N ILE A 39 7.57 10.02 10.32
CA ILE A 39 7.27 11.36 9.77
C ILE A 39 8.34 12.39 10.13
N GLU A 40 8.77 12.44 11.39
CA GLU A 40 9.77 13.40 11.89
C GLU A 40 11.22 13.07 11.48
N THR A 41 11.42 12.08 10.60
CA THR A 41 12.74 11.60 10.18
C THR A 41 12.79 11.51 8.66
N ASP A 42 13.98 11.45 8.07
CA ASP A 42 14.14 11.16 6.64
C ASP A 42 13.98 9.65 6.32
N ALA A 43 13.26 8.91 7.17
CA ALA A 43 13.04 7.49 6.97
C ALA A 43 12.08 7.27 5.79
N GLU A 44 12.46 6.37 4.91
CA GLU A 44 11.51 5.79 3.96
C GLU A 44 10.63 4.78 4.65
N TYR A 45 9.36 4.77 4.25
CA TYR A 45 8.36 3.84 4.75
C TYR A 45 7.26 3.64 3.71
N MET A 46 6.44 2.63 3.94
CA MET A 46 5.24 2.39 3.17
C MET A 46 4.03 2.32 4.09
N ILE A 47 2.88 2.74 3.56
CA ILE A 47 1.57 2.52 4.17
C ILE A 47 0.78 1.64 3.20
N GLU A 48 0.25 0.55 3.72
CA GLU A 48 -0.69 -0.31 3.01
C GLU A 48 -2.03 -0.27 3.74
N LYS A 49 -3.12 -0.22 2.96
CA LYS A 49 -4.49 -0.30 3.47
C LYS A 49 -5.33 -1.21 2.61
N VAL A 50 -6.12 -2.05 3.25
CA VAL A 50 -7.08 -2.93 2.57
C VAL A 50 -8.49 -2.46 2.88
N PHE A 51 -9.27 -2.26 1.83
CA PHE A 51 -10.66 -1.85 1.89
C PHE A 51 -11.56 -2.97 1.44
N ARG A 52 -12.68 -3.18 2.12
CA ARG A 52 -13.74 -4.10 1.70
C ARG A 52 -15.10 -3.43 1.81
N ARG A 53 -15.99 -3.73 0.86
CA ARG A 53 -17.38 -3.32 0.94
C ARG A 53 -18.07 -4.07 2.07
N ASN A 54 -18.62 -3.33 3.01
CA ASN A 54 -19.49 -3.88 4.03
C ASN A 54 -20.81 -4.32 3.37
N PRO A 55 -21.20 -5.61 3.48
CA PRO A 55 -22.38 -6.14 2.79
C PRO A 55 -23.70 -5.60 3.33
N ILE A 56 -23.71 -5.03 4.54
CA ILE A 56 -24.89 -4.45 5.18
C ILE A 56 -25.01 -2.96 4.83
N SER A 57 -23.93 -2.20 5.01
CA SER A 57 -23.96 -0.74 4.80
C SER A 57 -23.72 -0.32 3.35
N GLY A 58 -23.13 -1.20 2.52
CA GLY A 58 -22.71 -0.93 1.15
C GLY A 58 -21.48 -0.02 1.03
N LYS A 59 -20.94 0.46 2.16
CA LYS A 59 -19.78 1.36 2.21
C LYS A 59 -18.48 0.58 2.18
N MET A 60 -17.43 1.21 1.64
CA MET A 60 -16.07 0.69 1.77
C MET A 60 -15.55 0.99 3.18
N GLU A 61 -15.02 -0.03 3.85
CA GLU A 61 -14.45 0.05 5.19
C GLU A 61 -13.01 -0.45 5.15
N VAL A 62 -12.12 0.18 5.95
CA VAL A 62 -10.74 -0.28 6.10
C VAL A 62 -10.75 -1.54 6.94
N MET A 63 -10.32 -2.65 6.36
CA MET A 63 -10.22 -3.94 7.03
C MET A 63 -8.95 -4.05 7.85
N PHE A 64 -7.86 -3.58 7.27
CA PHE A 64 -6.61 -3.39 7.98
C PHE A 64 -5.77 -2.32 7.30
N GLU A 65 -4.86 -1.77 8.07
CA GLU A 65 -3.85 -0.84 7.62
C GLU A 65 -2.59 -1.02 8.43
N PHE A 66 -1.45 -0.74 7.80
CA PHE A 66 -0.22 -0.63 8.54
C PHE A 66 0.81 0.28 7.87
N ALA A 67 1.68 0.86 8.68
CA ALA A 67 2.86 1.61 8.28
C ALA A 67 4.13 0.89 8.74
N ILE A 68 5.06 0.68 7.80
CA ILE A 68 6.32 -0.02 8.05
C ILE A 68 7.50 0.76 7.46
N CYS A 69 8.54 0.99 8.26
CA CYS A 69 9.75 1.61 7.74
C CYS A 69 10.51 0.65 6.82
N PHE A 70 11.25 1.21 5.86
CA PHE A 70 11.92 0.44 4.82
C PHE A 70 12.85 -0.64 5.36
N SER A 71 13.57 -0.40 6.47
CA SER A 71 14.43 -1.40 7.09
C SER A 71 13.66 -2.62 7.61
N CYS A 72 12.47 -2.40 8.19
CA CYS A 72 11.62 -3.48 8.67
C CYS A 72 10.97 -4.21 7.50
N ALA A 73 10.53 -3.48 6.48
CA ALA A 73 9.99 -4.05 5.25
C ALA A 73 11.01 -4.94 4.54
N LEU A 74 12.26 -4.47 4.41
CA LEU A 74 13.34 -5.26 3.79
C LEU A 74 13.65 -6.52 4.60
N THR A 75 13.64 -6.44 5.93
CA THR A 75 13.81 -7.63 6.80
C THR A 75 12.69 -8.63 6.56
N PHE A 76 11.46 -8.17 6.41
CA PHE A 76 10.31 -9.01 6.13
C PHE A 76 10.37 -9.64 4.75
N VAL A 77 10.61 -8.87 3.69
CA VAL A 77 10.77 -9.41 2.33
C VAL A 77 11.94 -10.40 2.27
N ASN A 78 13.01 -10.16 3.03
CA ASN A 78 14.15 -11.08 3.08
C ASN A 78 13.80 -12.46 3.66
N SER A 79 12.76 -12.58 4.50
CA SER A 79 12.29 -13.88 5.00
C SER A 79 11.48 -14.68 3.97
N TYR A 80 11.11 -14.10 2.83
CA TYR A 80 10.43 -14.85 1.78
C TYR A 80 11.39 -15.87 1.17
N SER A 81 10.85 -17.04 0.80
CA SER A 81 11.60 -18.04 0.06
C SER A 81 12.09 -17.49 -1.28
N ALA A 82 13.19 -18.04 -1.79
CA ALA A 82 13.72 -17.64 -3.10
C ALA A 82 12.69 -17.82 -4.23
N GLN A 83 11.90 -18.90 -4.16
CA GLN A 83 10.84 -19.18 -5.12
C GLN A 83 9.74 -18.12 -5.10
N SER A 84 9.27 -17.70 -3.91
CA SER A 84 8.25 -16.65 -3.81
C SER A 84 8.77 -15.32 -4.33
N LYS A 85 10.01 -14.94 -4.00
CA LYS A 85 10.63 -13.71 -4.53
C LYS A 85 10.66 -13.71 -6.05
N GLU A 86 11.10 -14.81 -6.66
CA GLU A 86 11.16 -14.94 -8.12
C GLU A 86 9.77 -14.90 -8.77
N ASN A 87 8.79 -15.63 -8.22
CA ASN A 87 7.43 -15.65 -8.71
C ASN A 87 6.76 -14.28 -8.65
N LEU A 88 6.90 -13.57 -7.52
CA LEU A 88 6.36 -12.22 -7.33
C LEU A 88 7.03 -11.24 -8.31
N GLN A 89 8.36 -11.25 -8.38
CA GLN A 89 9.10 -10.37 -9.28
C GLN A 89 8.66 -10.57 -10.74
N ARG A 90 8.50 -11.84 -11.17
CA ARG A 90 8.02 -12.17 -12.52
C ARG A 90 6.60 -11.66 -12.74
N TYR A 91 5.68 -11.93 -11.81
CA TYR A 91 4.29 -11.49 -11.93
C TYR A 91 4.16 -9.97 -12.04
N PHE A 92 4.84 -9.22 -11.17
CA PHE A 92 4.78 -7.76 -11.21
C PHE A 92 5.47 -7.19 -12.45
N ALA A 93 6.60 -7.78 -12.89
CA ALA A 93 7.19 -7.40 -14.17
C ALA A 93 6.18 -7.59 -15.31
N GLU A 94 5.61 -8.79 -15.48
CA GLU A 94 4.69 -9.10 -16.59
C GLU A 94 3.40 -8.27 -16.58
N HIS A 95 2.84 -7.98 -15.40
CA HIS A 95 1.52 -7.33 -15.29
C HIS A 95 1.58 -5.82 -15.16
N LEU A 96 2.70 -5.28 -14.68
CA LEU A 96 2.90 -3.83 -14.55
C LEU A 96 3.70 -3.25 -15.72
N GLU A 97 4.51 -4.05 -16.42
CA GLU A 97 5.20 -3.61 -17.64
C GLU A 97 4.19 -3.17 -18.71
N GLY A 98 4.34 -1.94 -19.21
CA GLY A 98 3.40 -1.28 -20.14
C GLY A 98 2.24 -0.52 -19.47
N ARG A 99 1.80 -0.89 -18.26
CA ARG A 99 0.78 -0.13 -17.49
C ARG A 99 1.40 0.90 -16.54
N ILE A 100 2.61 0.61 -16.03
CA ILE A 100 3.49 1.56 -15.33
C ILE A 100 3.66 2.83 -16.16
N THR A 101 3.81 2.70 -17.48
CA THR A 101 3.94 3.86 -18.36
C THR A 101 2.77 4.85 -18.19
N HIS A 102 1.52 4.38 -18.05
CA HIS A 102 0.37 5.27 -17.80
C HIS A 102 0.28 5.79 -16.35
N ILE A 103 0.69 4.97 -15.37
CA ILE A 103 0.71 5.37 -13.95
C ILE A 103 1.84 6.38 -13.67
N PHE A 104 2.93 6.37 -14.43
CA PHE A 104 4.08 7.25 -14.21
C PHE A 104 4.11 8.44 -15.17
N GLN A 105 3.30 8.45 -16.24
CA GLN A 105 3.20 9.57 -17.19
C GLN A 105 2.33 10.73 -16.68
N LYS A 106 1.34 10.45 -15.83
CA LYS A 106 0.51 11.52 -15.25
C LYS A 106 1.31 12.20 -14.15
N SER A 107 1.52 13.51 -14.30
CA SER A 107 2.17 14.32 -13.28
C SER A 107 1.27 14.42 -12.04
N ILE A 108 1.77 13.98 -10.90
CA ILE A 108 1.11 14.17 -9.61
C ILE A 108 1.54 15.53 -9.06
N THR A 109 0.59 16.45 -8.97
CA THR A 109 0.82 17.81 -8.45
C THR A 109 -0.08 18.15 -7.26
N SER A 110 -1.10 17.33 -7.02
CA SER A 110 -2.13 17.54 -6.02
C SER A 110 -2.66 16.23 -5.44
N GLU A 111 -3.42 16.32 -4.34
CA GLU A 111 -4.09 15.16 -3.76
C GLU A 111 -5.15 14.57 -4.70
N ILE A 112 -5.79 15.41 -5.53
CA ILE A 112 -6.78 14.97 -6.52
C ILE A 112 -6.13 14.03 -7.54
N ASP A 113 -4.91 14.33 -7.98
CA ASP A 113 -4.16 13.48 -8.91
C ASP A 113 -3.94 12.08 -8.31
N ILE A 114 -3.67 11.98 -7.01
CA ILE A 114 -3.52 10.67 -6.34
C ILE A 114 -4.83 9.89 -6.34
N TYR A 115 -5.96 10.53 -6.06
CA TYR A 115 -7.26 9.85 -6.17
C TYR A 115 -7.50 9.33 -7.58
N ASP A 116 -7.08 10.08 -8.60
CA ASP A 116 -7.12 9.63 -9.98
C ASP A 116 -6.20 8.42 -10.24
N HIS A 117 -4.98 8.41 -9.69
CA HIS A 117 -4.07 7.26 -9.76
C HIS A 117 -4.64 6.01 -9.09
N LEU A 118 -5.34 6.19 -7.98
CA LEU A 118 -5.98 5.12 -7.22
C LEU A 118 -7.40 4.79 -7.71
N SER A 119 -7.88 5.41 -8.79
CA SER A 119 -9.22 5.15 -9.33
C SER A 119 -9.33 3.84 -10.11
N THR A 120 -8.21 3.20 -10.45
CA THR A 120 -8.15 1.95 -11.21
C THR A 120 -7.12 0.98 -10.66
N CYS A 121 -7.39 -0.32 -10.76
CA CYS A 121 -6.44 -1.36 -10.41
C CYS A 121 -5.23 -1.33 -11.36
N ALA A 122 -4.02 -1.24 -10.82
CA ALA A 122 -2.78 -1.18 -11.59
C ALA A 122 -2.55 -2.43 -12.47
N ILE A 123 -3.04 -3.59 -12.03
CA ILE A 123 -2.87 -4.87 -12.74
C ILE A 123 -4.01 -5.11 -13.73
N THR A 124 -5.27 -5.03 -13.29
CA THR A 124 -6.41 -5.41 -14.13
C THR A 124 -6.99 -4.24 -14.92
N GLY A 125 -6.81 -2.99 -14.45
CA GLY A 125 -7.41 -1.78 -15.03
C GLY A 125 -8.88 -1.58 -14.67
N LYS A 126 -9.48 -2.47 -13.86
CA LYS A 126 -10.85 -2.29 -13.35
C LYS A 126 -10.95 -1.04 -12.50
N LYS A 127 -12.06 -0.30 -12.60
CA LYS A 127 -12.28 0.88 -11.77
C LYS A 127 -12.51 0.48 -10.32
N VAL A 128 -12.07 1.32 -9.39
CA VAL A 128 -12.26 1.11 -7.94
C VAL A 128 -13.73 0.97 -7.56
N THR A 129 -14.64 1.63 -8.28
CA THR A 129 -16.09 1.55 -8.09
C THR A 129 -16.67 0.17 -8.43
N GLU A 130 -15.96 -0.64 -9.20
CA GLU A 130 -16.35 -2.01 -9.59
C GLU A 130 -15.77 -3.06 -8.65
N LEU A 131 -15.00 -2.66 -7.64
CA LEU A 131 -14.33 -3.56 -6.71
C LEU A 131 -15.11 -3.64 -5.39
N GLU A 132 -15.33 -4.88 -4.93
CA GLU A 132 -15.85 -5.16 -3.60
C GLU A 132 -14.74 -5.17 -2.55
N GLU A 133 -13.49 -5.32 -2.99
CA GLU A 133 -12.33 -5.34 -2.13
C GLU A 133 -11.08 -4.97 -2.93
N TYR A 134 -10.23 -4.14 -2.34
CA TYR A 134 -8.99 -3.67 -2.92
C TYR A 134 -7.98 -3.27 -1.85
N GLN A 135 -6.72 -3.14 -2.24
CA GLN A 135 -5.68 -2.57 -1.40
C GLN A 135 -5.01 -1.39 -2.10
N ILE A 136 -4.60 -0.40 -1.32
CA ILE A 136 -3.75 0.69 -1.79
C ILE A 136 -2.41 0.62 -1.07
N ILE A 137 -1.35 0.94 -1.81
CA ILE A 137 0.01 1.01 -1.30
C ILE A 137 0.57 2.38 -1.66
N GLY A 138 1.16 3.05 -0.69
CA GLY A 138 1.89 4.30 -0.89
C GLY A 138 3.27 4.23 -0.26
N ARG A 139 4.26 4.86 -0.90
CA ARG A 139 5.63 5.00 -0.39
C ARG A 139 5.90 6.45 -0.03
N PHE A 140 6.58 6.65 1.09
CA PHE A 140 6.72 7.94 1.74
C PHE A 140 8.14 8.11 2.27
N ARG A 141 8.55 9.37 2.41
CA ARG A 141 9.78 9.75 3.11
C ARG A 141 9.49 10.97 3.99
N GLY A 142 9.64 10.81 5.30
CA GLY A 142 9.23 11.84 6.26
C GLY A 142 7.74 12.18 6.14
N GLY A 143 7.40 13.46 6.05
CA GLY A 143 6.00 13.91 5.91
C GLY A 143 5.46 13.91 4.48
N PHE A 144 6.12 13.26 3.52
CA PHE A 144 5.85 13.44 2.09
C PHE A 144 5.73 12.12 1.32
N LEU A 145 4.86 12.13 0.31
CA LEU A 145 4.71 11.06 -0.67
C LEU A 145 5.92 11.03 -1.62
N LYS A 146 6.41 9.83 -1.96
CA LYS A 146 7.43 9.63 -2.99
C LYS A 146 6.79 9.69 -4.37
N LEU A 147 6.99 10.80 -5.09
CA LEU A 147 6.39 10.99 -6.41
C LEU A 147 7.07 10.15 -7.52
N ASP A 148 8.31 9.74 -7.30
CA ASP A 148 9.05 8.80 -8.15
C ASP A 148 8.54 7.36 -8.04
N GLU A 149 7.75 7.07 -7.00
CA GLU A 149 7.10 5.77 -6.76
C GLU A 149 5.63 6.03 -6.38
N PRO A 150 4.78 6.46 -7.34
CA PRO A 150 3.42 6.89 -7.07
C PRO A 150 2.58 5.76 -6.45
N PRO A 151 1.60 6.11 -5.60
CA PRO A 151 0.76 5.12 -4.96
C PRO A 151 -0.09 4.39 -5.99
N PHE A 152 -0.38 3.13 -5.71
CA PHE A 152 -1.15 2.28 -6.61
C PHE A 152 -2.19 1.46 -5.85
N LEU A 153 -3.20 1.02 -6.59
CA LEU A 153 -4.28 0.16 -6.11
C LEU A 153 -4.21 -1.20 -6.80
N ILE A 154 -4.44 -2.29 -6.08
CA ILE A 154 -4.75 -3.58 -6.70
C ILE A 154 -6.04 -4.18 -6.12
N GLY A 155 -6.87 -4.78 -6.98
CA GLY A 155 -8.16 -5.37 -6.60
C GLY A 155 -8.02 -6.80 -6.08
N ALA A 156 -9.10 -7.34 -5.49
CA ALA A 156 -9.14 -8.67 -4.89
C ALA A 156 -8.61 -9.81 -5.75
N ASN A 157 -8.93 -9.85 -7.05
CA ASN A 157 -8.40 -10.90 -7.92
C ASN A 157 -6.87 -10.85 -8.01
N SER A 158 -6.28 -9.66 -8.09
CA SER A 158 -4.82 -9.50 -8.11
C SER A 158 -4.20 -9.81 -6.75
N MET A 159 -4.89 -9.52 -5.65
CA MET A 159 -4.46 -9.96 -4.33
C MET A 159 -4.46 -11.49 -4.21
N ASP A 160 -5.48 -12.15 -4.76
CA ASP A 160 -5.57 -13.61 -4.84
C ASP A 160 -4.42 -14.19 -5.68
N ASP A 161 -4.20 -13.66 -6.89
CA ASP A 161 -3.10 -14.08 -7.77
C ASP A 161 -1.75 -14.00 -7.03
N VAL A 162 -1.50 -12.87 -6.36
CA VAL A 162 -0.26 -12.63 -5.62
C VAL A 162 -0.12 -13.59 -4.44
N ALA A 163 -1.20 -13.89 -3.72
CA ALA A 163 -1.19 -14.85 -2.62
C ALA A 163 -0.89 -16.28 -3.12
N ASP A 164 -1.42 -16.65 -4.28
CA ASP A 164 -1.22 -17.99 -4.89
C ASP A 164 0.22 -18.20 -5.40
N LEU A 165 1.03 -17.14 -5.54
CA LEU A 165 2.46 -17.22 -5.90
C LEU A 165 3.40 -17.51 -4.72
N LEU A 166 2.88 -17.39 -3.48
CA LEU A 166 3.65 -17.57 -2.27
C LEU A 166 3.81 -19.06 -1.95
N SER A 167 5.00 -19.45 -1.50
CA SER A 167 5.23 -20.79 -0.98
C SER A 167 4.69 -20.90 0.45
N ASN A 168 4.46 -22.12 0.91
CA ASN A 168 4.04 -22.38 2.30
C ASN A 168 5.03 -21.77 3.31
N GLU A 169 6.35 -21.87 3.05
CA GLU A 169 7.38 -21.27 3.90
C GLU A 169 7.22 -19.74 4.01
N THR A 170 6.98 -19.06 2.88
CA THR A 170 6.74 -17.62 2.88
C THR A 170 5.45 -17.29 3.62
N ILE A 171 4.38 -18.04 3.37
CA ILE A 171 3.08 -17.88 4.04
C ILE A 171 3.22 -17.99 5.56
N ASP A 172 3.91 -19.02 6.06
CA ASP A 172 4.13 -19.23 7.49
C ASP A 172 4.90 -18.04 8.09
N ASN A 173 5.97 -17.58 7.43
CA ASN A 173 6.74 -16.42 7.86
C ASN A 173 5.89 -15.12 7.89
N MET A 174 4.96 -14.97 6.95
CA MET A 174 4.03 -13.84 6.91
C MET A 174 2.98 -13.92 8.04
N ASP A 175 2.45 -15.11 8.30
CA ASP A 175 1.49 -15.34 9.38
C ASP A 175 2.13 -15.04 10.75
N ASP A 176 3.39 -15.45 10.96
CA ASP A 176 4.15 -15.10 12.17
C ASP A 176 4.36 -13.59 12.31
N PHE A 177 4.74 -12.93 11.22
CA PHE A 177 4.96 -11.48 11.21
C PHE A 177 3.67 -10.70 11.48
N THR A 178 2.60 -11.03 10.77
CA THR A 178 1.29 -10.37 10.92
C THR A 178 0.71 -10.63 12.31
N GLY A 179 0.77 -11.87 12.79
CA GLY A 179 0.32 -12.22 14.15
C GLY A 179 1.09 -11.48 15.25
N LYS A 180 2.37 -11.19 15.03
CA LYS A 180 3.22 -10.49 15.99
C LYS A 180 3.06 -8.96 15.98
N TYR A 181 2.94 -8.35 14.81
CA TYR A 181 3.03 -6.88 14.66
C TYR A 181 1.75 -6.22 14.14
N LEU A 182 0.90 -6.96 13.44
CA LEU A 182 -0.36 -6.46 12.89
C LEU A 182 -1.52 -6.88 13.78
N THR A 183 -1.52 -6.34 15.00
CA THR A 183 -2.70 -6.42 15.86
C THR A 183 -3.65 -5.29 15.47
N GLY A 184 -4.45 -5.50 14.44
CA GLY A 184 -5.65 -4.67 14.24
C GLY A 184 -6.59 -4.77 15.46
N PRO A 185 -7.67 -3.97 15.51
CA PRO A 185 -8.69 -4.11 16.54
C PRO A 185 -9.12 -5.58 16.68
N PRO A 186 -9.40 -6.09 17.90
CA PRO A 186 -9.70 -7.50 18.14
C PRO A 186 -10.74 -8.10 17.18
N GLU A 187 -11.73 -7.31 16.78
CA GLU A 187 -12.76 -7.68 15.79
C GLU A 187 -12.23 -8.01 14.38
N PHE A 188 -11.03 -7.55 14.02
CA PHE A 188 -10.39 -7.79 12.72
C PHE A 188 -9.28 -8.85 12.78
N ARG A 189 -8.97 -9.41 13.96
CA ARG A 189 -7.92 -10.44 14.10
C ARG A 189 -8.21 -11.72 13.32
N ASP A 190 -9.49 -12.04 13.13
CA ASP A 190 -9.89 -13.19 12.31
C ASP A 190 -9.80 -12.90 10.79
N PHE A 191 -9.75 -11.63 10.38
CA PHE A 191 -9.51 -11.27 8.97
C PHE A 191 -8.05 -11.47 8.56
N PHE A 192 -7.09 -11.21 9.45
CA PHE A 192 -5.67 -11.54 9.19
C PHE A 192 -5.42 -13.04 9.08
N LYS A 193 -6.33 -13.87 9.63
CA LYS A 193 -6.31 -15.33 9.43
C LYS A 193 -6.91 -15.76 8.09
N SER A 194 -7.49 -14.84 7.32
CA SER A 194 -7.95 -15.15 5.97
C SER A 194 -6.73 -15.37 5.07
N PRO A 195 -6.54 -16.58 4.51
CA PRO A 195 -5.29 -16.97 3.84
C PRO A 195 -5.01 -16.22 2.53
N ARG A 196 -5.81 -15.22 2.15
CA ARG A 196 -5.64 -14.45 0.91
C ARG A 196 -5.45 -12.96 1.12
N ARG A 197 -5.40 -12.47 2.36
CA ARG A 197 -5.35 -11.03 2.67
C ARG A 197 -4.16 -10.72 3.57
N ARG A 198 -2.97 -11.10 3.09
CA ARG A 198 -1.71 -10.83 3.74
C ARG A 198 -1.07 -9.58 3.15
N PRO A 199 -0.36 -8.78 3.95
CA PRO A 199 0.49 -7.71 3.45
C PRO A 199 1.48 -8.22 2.42
N VAL A 200 1.32 -7.85 1.16
CA VAL A 200 2.32 -8.19 0.16
C VAL A 200 3.26 -7.01 0.08
N LEU A 201 4.27 -7.03 0.94
CA LEU A 201 5.39 -6.11 0.80
C LEU A 201 6.19 -6.54 -0.42
N ILE A 202 6.22 -5.67 -1.44
CA ILE A 202 6.96 -5.84 -2.69
C ILE A 202 7.99 -4.71 -2.77
#